data_AF-A0A2V6JYS8-F1
#
_entry.id   AF-A0A2V6JYS8-F1
#
_cell.length_a   1.000
_cell.length_b   1.000
_cell.length_c   1.000
_cell.angle_alpha   90.00
_cell.angle_beta   90.00
_cell.angle_gamma   90.00
#
_symmetry.space_group_name_H-M   'P 1'
#
loop_
_entity.id
_entity.type
_entity.pdbx_description
1 polymer ?
#
loop_
_entity_poly.entity_id
_entity_poly.type
_entity_poly.pdbx_seq_one_letter_code
_entity_poly.pdbx_strand_id
1 'polypeptide(L)'
;MRNATQLESDGTGSGGVRVSRYIATILHTALWAVLAATLLFRTAPDLYRDVRVSKIGPIDPNRSIEPYFRGLTGIANGPQHLGDILEYLPGDKPLVIFVRADTGQTRSERNEDSQSEFLGMLVAYICWPRDVRIIHVSEPTIEKEIAAITPDSIAGMAFSGLPVPSRLGKAIHLGKGMSLVPANRSP
;
A
#
# COMPACT_ATOMS: atom_id res chain seq x y z
N MET A 1 -68.75 56.61 8.03
CA MET A 1 -67.40 57.21 8.02
C MET A 1 -66.41 56.17 8.49
N ARG A 2 -65.65 55.58 7.56
CA ARG A 2 -64.62 54.56 7.84
C ARG A 2 -63.28 55.29 7.91
N ASN A 3 -62.62 55.27 9.06
CA ASN A 3 -61.31 55.88 9.24
C ASN A 3 -60.19 54.93 8.80
N ALA A 4 -59.16 55.54 8.22
CA ALA A 4 -58.04 54.93 7.53
C ALA A 4 -57.07 54.22 8.49
N THR A 5 -57.42 53.01 8.90
CA THR A 5 -56.48 52.00 9.40
C THR A 5 -56.35 50.89 8.38
N GLN A 6 -55.13 50.40 8.17
CA GLN A 6 -54.71 49.35 7.22
C GLN A 6 -54.63 49.77 5.76
N LEU A 7 -53.45 50.21 5.29
CA LEU A 7 -53.03 49.90 3.91
C LEU A 7 -51.51 50.02 3.65
N GLU A 8 -50.65 50.02 4.68
CA GLU A 8 -49.21 50.29 4.45
C GLU A 8 -48.25 49.36 5.21
N SER A 9 -48.57 48.07 5.33
CA SER A 9 -47.66 47.11 5.95
C SER A 9 -47.78 45.70 5.37
N ASP A 10 -47.70 45.52 4.04
CA ASP A 10 -47.58 44.15 3.49
C ASP A 10 -46.92 44.05 2.09
N GLY A 11 -45.90 44.87 1.82
CA GLY A 11 -45.30 44.96 0.48
C GLY A 11 -43.92 44.36 0.27
N THR A 12 -43.10 44.17 1.33
CA THR A 12 -41.63 44.06 1.15
C THR A 12 -40.97 42.84 1.82
N GLY A 13 -41.72 41.95 2.46
CA GLY A 13 -41.14 40.80 3.19
C GLY A 13 -40.97 39.49 2.40
N SER A 14 -41.72 39.29 1.30
CA SER A 14 -41.82 37.95 0.66
C SER A 14 -40.80 37.69 -0.47
N GLY A 15 -40.23 38.74 -1.06
CA GLY A 15 -39.27 38.63 -2.17
C GLY A 15 -37.85 38.29 -1.72
N GLY A 16 -37.34 38.98 -0.69
CA GLY A 16 -35.97 38.80 -0.19
C GLY A 16 -35.71 37.40 0.39
N VAL A 17 -36.70 36.82 1.06
CA VAL A 17 -36.59 35.47 1.66
C VAL A 17 -36.52 34.38 0.59
N ARG A 18 -37.25 34.55 -0.53
CA ARG A 18 -37.17 33.62 -1.67
C ARG A 18 -35.82 33.74 -2.38
N VAL A 19 -35.37 34.96 -2.69
CA VAL A 19 -34.09 35.21 -3.35
C VAL A 19 -32.92 34.68 -2.52
N SER A 20 -32.93 34.86 -1.20
CA SER A 20 -31.92 34.32 -0.28
C SER A 20 -31.86 32.78 -0.31
N ARG A 21 -33.01 32.10 -0.32
CA ARG A 21 -33.05 30.63 -0.44
C ARG A 21 -32.57 30.14 -1.81
N TYR A 22 -32.89 30.83 -2.90
CA TYR A 22 -32.39 30.46 -4.23
C TYR A 22 -30.87 30.62 -4.33
N ILE A 23 -30.30 31.70 -3.80
CA ILE A 23 -28.85 31.93 -3.78
C ILE A 23 -28.14 30.86 -2.94
N ALA A 24 -28.71 30.51 -1.77
CA ALA A 24 -28.17 29.45 -0.93
C ALA A 24 -28.17 28.08 -1.65
N THR A 25 -29.24 27.73 -2.36
CA THR A 25 -29.30 26.49 -3.14
C THR A 25 -28.29 26.48 -4.29
N ILE A 26 -28.11 27.60 -5.00
CA ILE A 26 -27.13 27.72 -6.09
C ILE A 26 -25.70 27.61 -5.57
N LEU A 27 -25.38 28.27 -4.46
CA LEU A 27 -24.06 28.14 -3.82
C LEU A 27 -23.82 26.72 -3.32
N HIS A 28 -24.83 26.07 -2.75
CA HIS A 28 -24.73 24.69 -2.29
C HIS A 28 -24.48 23.72 -3.44
N THR A 29 -25.25 23.82 -4.54
CA THR A 29 -25.05 22.98 -5.72
C THR A 29 -23.73 23.27 -6.41
N ALA A 30 -23.30 24.53 -6.50
CA ALA A 30 -22.00 24.90 -7.04
C ALA A 30 -20.84 24.37 -6.18
N LEU A 31 -20.97 24.42 -4.85
CA LEU A 31 -19.99 23.86 -3.92
C LEU A 31 -19.85 22.36 -4.13
N TRP A 32 -20.96 21.62 -4.15
CA TRP A 32 -20.94 20.18 -4.41
C TRP A 32 -20.43 19.84 -5.82
N ALA A 33 -20.76 20.64 -6.82
CA ALA A 33 -20.24 20.45 -8.18
C ALA A 33 -18.73 20.65 -8.24
N VAL A 34 -18.18 21.67 -7.56
CA VAL A 34 -16.74 21.88 -7.46
C VAL A 34 -16.08 20.74 -6.69
N LEU A 35 -16.62 20.32 -5.55
CA LEU A 35 -16.11 19.17 -4.78
C LEU A 35 -16.12 17.89 -5.61
N ALA A 36 -17.21 17.59 -6.31
CA ALA A 36 -17.33 16.44 -7.20
C ALA A 36 -16.35 16.53 -8.37
N ALA A 37 -16.21 17.70 -9.01
CA ALA A 37 -15.23 17.90 -10.07
C ALA A 37 -13.80 17.74 -9.55
N THR A 38 -13.48 18.27 -8.38
CA THR A 38 -12.14 18.13 -7.79
C THR A 38 -11.85 16.67 -7.46
N LEU A 39 -12.83 15.94 -6.92
CA LEU A 39 -12.74 14.51 -6.69
C LEU A 39 -12.51 13.76 -8.00
N LEU A 40 -13.35 13.98 -9.02
CA LEU A 40 -13.27 13.25 -10.28
C LEU A 40 -12.02 13.59 -11.10
N PHE A 41 -11.58 14.85 -11.14
CA PHE A 41 -10.45 15.28 -11.97
C PHE A 41 -9.09 15.14 -11.27
N ARG A 42 -9.02 15.09 -9.94
CA ARG A 42 -7.75 14.80 -9.24
C ARG A 42 -7.70 13.37 -8.76
N THR A 43 -8.69 12.93 -7.99
CA THR A 43 -8.62 11.61 -7.38
C THR A 43 -8.90 10.48 -8.37
N ALA A 44 -9.82 10.64 -9.32
CA ALA A 44 -10.08 9.54 -10.26
C ALA A 44 -8.90 9.22 -11.19
N PRO A 45 -8.17 10.17 -11.80
CA PRO A 45 -6.97 9.83 -12.57
C PRO A 45 -5.84 9.31 -11.68
N ASP A 46 -5.73 9.80 -10.44
CA ASP A 46 -4.76 9.28 -9.47
C ASP A 46 -5.08 7.83 -9.08
N LEU A 47 -6.34 7.52 -8.74
CA LEU A 47 -6.81 6.15 -8.45
C LEU A 47 -6.73 5.26 -9.68
N TYR A 48 -7.09 5.75 -10.87
CA TYR A 48 -7.01 4.97 -12.10
C TYR A 48 -5.57 4.64 -12.45
N ARG A 49 -4.66 5.60 -12.25
CA ARG A 49 -3.23 5.39 -12.50
C ARG A 49 -2.61 4.53 -11.41
N ASP A 50 -2.99 4.69 -10.15
CA ASP A 50 -2.52 3.85 -9.05
C ASP A 50 -3.07 2.43 -9.16
N VAL A 51 -4.29 2.20 -9.67
CA VAL A 51 -4.81 0.86 -9.99
C VAL A 51 -4.15 0.26 -11.24
N ARG A 52 -3.71 1.09 -12.20
CA ARG A 52 -2.93 0.61 -13.35
C ARG A 52 -1.47 0.31 -13.01
N VAL A 53 -0.86 1.08 -12.11
CA VAL A 53 0.56 0.97 -11.74
C VAL A 53 0.75 0.00 -10.58
N SER A 54 -0.16 0.01 -9.60
CA SER A 54 -0.22 -1.00 -8.56
C SER A 54 -0.81 -2.26 -9.16
N LYS A 55 0.01 -3.31 -9.26
CA LYS A 55 -0.44 -4.65 -9.67
C LYS A 55 -1.36 -5.32 -8.63
N ILE A 56 -1.67 -4.61 -7.55
CA ILE A 56 -2.45 -5.04 -6.39
C ILE A 56 -3.81 -4.35 -6.52
N GLY A 57 -4.86 -5.14 -6.76
CA GLY A 57 -6.23 -4.64 -6.67
C GLY A 57 -6.62 -4.26 -5.24
N PRO A 58 -7.86 -3.83 -4.98
CA PRO A 58 -8.32 -3.53 -3.62
C PRO A 58 -8.04 -4.70 -2.66
N ILE A 59 -7.49 -4.41 -1.48
CA ILE A 59 -7.19 -5.41 -0.44
C ILE A 59 -8.51 -5.81 0.22
N ASP A 60 -8.88 -7.08 0.07
CA ASP A 60 -10.08 -7.68 0.65
C ASP A 60 -9.65 -8.73 1.68
N PRO A 61 -10.00 -8.56 2.96
CA PRO A 61 -9.58 -9.47 4.03
C PRO A 61 -10.16 -10.89 3.88
N ASN A 62 -11.24 -11.07 3.11
CA ASN A 62 -11.86 -12.38 2.88
C ASN A 62 -11.38 -13.05 1.59
N ARG A 63 -10.45 -12.42 0.86
CA ARG A 63 -9.92 -12.95 -0.40
C ARG A 63 -8.61 -13.68 -0.15
N SER A 64 -8.39 -14.77 -0.89
CA SER A 64 -7.10 -15.46 -0.91
C SER A 64 -5.96 -14.47 -1.18
N ILE A 65 -4.79 -14.69 -0.57
CA ILE A 65 -3.58 -13.88 -0.75
C ILE A 65 -2.89 -14.09 -2.10
N GLU A 66 -3.25 -15.16 -2.82
CA GLU A 66 -2.68 -15.54 -4.12
C GLU A 66 -2.70 -14.42 -5.18
N PRO A 67 -3.79 -13.66 -5.40
CA PRO A 67 -3.82 -12.59 -6.39
C PRO A 67 -2.86 -11.45 -6.05
N TYR A 68 -2.68 -11.13 -4.77
CA TYR A 68 -1.76 -10.10 -4.31
C TYR A 68 -0.31 -10.54 -4.48
N PHE A 69 -0.01 -11.77 -4.07
CA PHE A 69 1.31 -12.37 -4.24
C PHE A 69 1.68 -12.50 -5.72
N ARG A 70 0.74 -12.93 -6.57
CA ARG A 70 0.92 -12.98 -8.03
C ARG A 70 1.11 -11.59 -8.63
N GLY A 71 0.36 -10.59 -8.18
CA GLY A 71 0.51 -9.20 -8.63
C GLY A 71 1.92 -8.67 -8.38
N LEU A 72 2.48 -8.95 -7.20
CA LEU A 72 3.80 -8.46 -6.78
C LEU A 72 4.97 -9.26 -7.35
N THR A 73 4.89 -10.59 -7.31
CA THR A 73 6.01 -11.47 -7.69
C THR A 73 5.93 -11.97 -9.13
N GLY A 74 4.73 -11.98 -9.73
CA GLY A 74 4.45 -12.57 -11.03
C GLY A 74 4.31 -14.09 -11.03
N ILE A 75 4.37 -14.75 -9.87
CA ILE A 75 4.30 -16.21 -9.74
C ILE A 75 2.85 -16.67 -9.51
N ALA A 76 2.47 -17.77 -10.15
CA ALA A 76 1.26 -18.53 -9.81
C ALA A 76 1.54 -19.52 -8.68
N ASN A 77 0.63 -19.64 -7.71
CA ASN A 77 0.78 -20.44 -6.48
C ASN A 77 1.99 -19.99 -5.64
N GLY A 78 2.27 -18.69 -5.63
CA GLY A 78 3.43 -18.14 -4.94
C GLY A 78 3.43 -18.36 -3.42
N PRO A 79 2.29 -18.22 -2.72
CA PRO A 79 2.19 -18.56 -1.30
C PRO A 79 2.49 -20.03 -1.00
N GLN A 80 2.02 -20.97 -1.83
CA GLN A 80 2.34 -22.39 -1.67
C GLN A 80 3.82 -22.65 -1.86
N HIS A 81 4.42 -22.12 -2.94
CA HIS A 81 5.86 -22.24 -3.17
C HIS A 81 6.70 -21.64 -2.04
N LEU A 82 6.26 -20.51 -1.47
CA LEU A 82 6.91 -19.94 -0.30
C LEU A 82 6.76 -20.86 0.92
N GLY A 83 5.58 -21.42 1.15
CA GLY A 83 5.32 -22.42 2.19
C GLY A 83 6.27 -23.62 2.08
N ASP A 84 6.36 -24.22 0.89
CA ASP A 84 7.26 -25.35 0.61
C ASP A 84 8.73 -24.99 0.96
N ILE A 85 9.18 -23.79 0.59
CA ILE A 85 10.55 -23.33 0.91
C ILE A 85 10.73 -23.13 2.42
N LEU A 86 9.70 -22.61 3.11
CA LEU A 86 9.73 -22.39 4.55
C LEU A 86 9.82 -23.69 5.36
N GLU A 87 9.28 -24.80 4.84
CA GLU A 87 9.42 -26.12 5.45
C GLU A 87 10.88 -26.60 5.49
N TYR A 88 11.71 -26.20 4.52
CA TYR A 88 13.14 -26.54 4.50
C TYR A 88 14.00 -25.63 5.40
N LEU A 89 13.44 -24.57 5.97
CA LEU A 89 14.14 -23.60 6.80
C LEU A 89 13.97 -23.93 8.29
N PRO A 90 15.01 -23.85 9.13
CA PRO A 90 14.95 -24.24 10.55
C PRO A 90 13.92 -23.43 11.36
N GLY A 91 12.77 -24.04 11.66
CA GLY A 91 11.56 -23.37 12.18
C GLY A 91 11.71 -22.72 13.55
N ASP A 92 12.76 -23.06 14.30
CA ASP A 92 13.15 -22.49 15.59
C ASP A 92 13.89 -21.15 15.44
N LYS A 93 14.38 -20.81 14.24
CA LYS A 93 15.15 -19.60 13.98
C LYS A 93 14.33 -18.52 13.26
N PRO A 94 14.55 -17.23 13.58
CA PRO A 94 13.85 -16.13 12.96
C PRO A 94 14.19 -15.98 11.47
N LEU A 95 13.21 -15.55 10.68
CA LEU A 95 13.42 -15.13 9.30
C LEU A 95 13.58 -13.60 9.24
N VAL A 96 14.66 -13.12 8.60
CA VAL A 96 14.86 -11.69 8.38
C VAL A 96 14.31 -11.31 7.01
N ILE A 97 13.48 -10.28 6.94
CA ILE A 97 12.91 -9.75 5.70
C ILE A 97 13.42 -8.33 5.51
N PHE A 98 14.16 -8.09 4.43
CA PHE A 98 14.59 -6.78 4.00
C PHE A 98 13.55 -6.18 3.05
N VAL A 99 13.07 -5.00 3.41
CA VAL A 99 12.16 -4.19 2.60
C VAL A 99 12.83 -2.87 2.26
N ARG A 100 12.49 -2.30 1.11
CA ARG A 100 13.04 -1.02 0.66
C ARG A 100 12.53 0.08 1.59
N ALA A 101 13.44 0.89 2.14
CA ALA A 101 13.07 2.04 2.94
C ALA A 101 12.42 3.12 2.06
N ASP A 102 11.39 3.80 2.58
CA ASP A 102 10.71 4.92 1.92
C ASP A 102 11.69 6.08 1.70
N THR A 103 12.31 6.05 0.53
CA THR A 103 13.34 7.00 0.10
C THR A 103 13.00 7.58 -1.26
N GLY A 104 11.90 7.11 -1.88
CA GLY A 104 11.42 7.56 -3.15
C GLY A 104 11.20 9.08 -3.19
N GLN A 105 12.03 9.75 -3.99
CA GLN A 105 11.82 11.17 -4.29
C GLN A 105 10.70 11.32 -5.32
N THR A 106 10.54 10.32 -6.18
CA THR A 106 9.50 10.28 -7.19
C THR A 106 8.31 9.42 -6.75
N ARG A 107 7.13 9.69 -7.33
CA ARG A 107 5.91 8.91 -7.04
C ARG A 107 6.04 7.43 -7.46
N SER A 108 6.85 7.13 -8.49
CA SER A 108 7.10 5.75 -8.92
C SER A 108 7.92 4.99 -7.89
N GLU A 109 8.98 5.61 -7.38
CA GLU A 109 9.83 5.00 -6.34
C GLU A 109 9.03 4.77 -5.05
N ARG A 110 8.21 5.74 -4.60
CA ARG A 110 7.32 5.53 -3.45
C ARG A 110 6.35 4.37 -3.62
N ASN A 111 5.84 4.18 -4.84
CA ASN A 111 4.97 3.04 -5.15
C ASN A 111 5.76 1.71 -5.09
N GLU A 112 7.01 1.69 -5.54
CA GLU A 112 7.88 0.52 -5.41
C GLU A 112 8.27 0.22 -3.96
N ASP A 113 8.57 1.26 -3.17
CA ASP A 113 8.85 1.17 -1.72
C ASP A 113 7.65 0.56 -0.98
N SER A 114 6.45 1.07 -1.27
CA SER A 114 5.19 0.57 -0.71
C SER A 114 4.90 -0.88 -1.14
N GLN A 115 5.20 -1.24 -2.38
CA GLN A 115 5.02 -2.61 -2.89
C GLN A 115 5.99 -3.59 -2.22
N SER A 116 7.24 -3.16 -1.99
CA SER A 116 8.25 -3.94 -1.27
C SER A 116 7.82 -4.19 0.18
N GLU A 117 7.36 -3.15 0.89
CA GLU A 117 6.88 -3.26 2.26
C GLU A 117 5.66 -4.19 2.36
N PHE A 118 4.67 -4.00 1.48
CA PHE A 118 3.48 -4.83 1.46
C PHE A 118 3.79 -6.30 1.16
N LEU A 119 4.69 -6.57 0.22
CA LEU A 119 5.16 -7.94 -0.03
C LEU A 119 5.91 -8.52 1.18
N GLY A 120 6.71 -7.72 1.90
CA GLY A 120 7.36 -8.14 3.14
C GLY A 120 6.36 -8.51 4.23
N MET A 121 5.29 -7.73 4.39
CA MET A 121 4.19 -8.04 5.31
C MET A 121 3.43 -9.30 4.92
N LEU A 122 3.16 -9.52 3.63
CA LEU A 122 2.51 -10.75 3.15
C LEU A 122 3.35 -11.99 3.48
N VAL A 123 4.66 -11.92 3.25
CA VAL A 123 5.59 -12.99 3.60
C VAL A 123 5.60 -13.22 5.10
N ALA A 124 5.66 -12.16 5.91
CA ALA A 124 5.59 -12.28 7.37
C ALA A 124 4.29 -12.96 7.84
N TYR A 125 3.16 -12.63 7.22
CA TYR A 125 1.87 -13.26 7.49
C TYR A 125 1.87 -14.76 7.15
N ILE A 126 2.44 -15.15 6.00
CA ILE A 126 2.56 -16.57 5.59
C ILE A 126 3.49 -17.34 6.52
N CYS A 127 4.54 -16.69 7.03
CA CYS A 127 5.50 -17.29 7.93
C CYS A 127 4.96 -17.55 9.35
N TRP A 128 3.79 -17.03 9.72
CA TRP A 128 3.20 -17.28 11.03
C TRP A 128 3.02 -18.80 11.27
N PRO A 129 3.46 -19.37 12.42
CA PRO A 129 3.80 -18.73 13.69
C PRO A 129 5.30 -18.42 13.92
N ARG A 130 6.14 -18.47 12.90
CA ARG A 130 7.58 -18.22 13.02
C ARG A 130 7.88 -16.78 13.44
N ASP A 131 8.98 -16.56 14.16
CA ASP A 131 9.50 -15.22 14.42
C ASP A 131 10.04 -14.60 13.11
N VAL A 132 9.61 -13.38 12.80
CA VAL A 132 9.95 -12.68 11.56
C VAL A 132 10.38 -11.26 11.90
N ARG A 133 11.54 -10.85 11.38
CA ARG A 133 12.10 -9.50 11.59
C ARG A 133 12.12 -8.74 10.28
N ILE A 134 11.31 -7.69 10.18
CA ILE A 134 11.28 -6.82 9.01
C ILE A 134 12.26 -5.66 9.23
N ILE A 135 13.24 -5.52 8.34
CA ILE A 135 14.26 -4.47 8.37
C ILE A 135 14.07 -3.59 7.15
N HIS A 136 13.87 -2.29 7.39
CA HIS A 136 13.80 -1.28 6.34
C HIS A 136 15.22 -0.85 5.98
N VAL A 137 15.58 -0.99 4.71
CA VAL A 137 16.94 -0.70 4.24
C VAL A 137 16.90 0.04 2.91
N SER A 138 17.79 1.02 2.79
CA SER A 138 18.12 1.60 1.50
C SER A 138 19.19 0.73 0.84
N GLU A 139 19.17 0.62 -0.50
CA GLU A 139 20.12 -0.19 -1.27
C GLU A 139 21.60 -0.06 -0.85
N PRO A 140 22.17 1.13 -0.60
CA PRO A 140 23.58 1.25 -0.22
C PRO A 140 23.88 0.75 1.21
N THR A 141 22.88 0.59 2.07
CA THR A 141 23.04 0.18 3.47
C THR A 141 22.79 -1.31 3.70
N ILE A 142 22.28 -2.03 2.69
CA ILE A 142 21.94 -3.46 2.78
C ILE A 142 23.14 -4.28 3.27
N GLU A 143 24.33 -4.08 2.69
CA GLU A 143 25.52 -4.87 3.08
C GLU A 143 25.92 -4.65 4.54
N LYS A 144 25.72 -3.43 5.06
CA LYS A 144 26.03 -3.08 6.44
C LYS A 144 25.05 -3.76 7.41
N GLU A 145 23.76 -3.74 7.11
CA GLU A 145 22.74 -4.40 7.93
C GLU A 145 22.89 -5.92 7.91
N ILE A 146 23.25 -6.49 6.77
CA ILE A 146 23.58 -7.92 6.66
C ILE A 146 24.79 -8.26 7.52
N ALA A 147 25.85 -7.45 7.47
CA ALA A 147 27.06 -7.67 8.27
C ALA A 147 26.81 -7.58 9.79
N ALA A 148 25.76 -6.87 10.21
CA ALA A 148 25.33 -6.80 11.59
C ALA A 148 24.57 -8.05 12.06
N ILE A 149 24.08 -8.89 11.15
CA ILE A 149 23.31 -10.09 11.47
C ILE A 149 24.24 -11.30 11.61
N THR A 150 24.11 -12.01 12.73
CA THR A 150 24.84 -13.27 12.94
C THR A 150 24.18 -14.39 12.12
N PRO A 151 24.87 -15.00 11.13
CA PRO A 151 24.27 -16.00 10.22
C PRO A 151 23.72 -17.22 10.95
N ASP A 152 24.37 -17.65 12.03
CA ASP A 152 23.96 -18.83 12.80
C ASP A 152 22.68 -18.62 13.61
N SER A 153 22.29 -17.35 13.83
CA SER A 153 21.13 -16.97 14.65
C SER A 153 19.83 -16.86 13.86
N ILE A 154 19.89 -16.94 12.53
CA ILE A 154 18.74 -16.74 11.65
C ILE A 154 18.48 -18.00 10.81
N ALA A 155 17.25 -18.16 10.34
CA ALA A 155 16.90 -19.21 9.38
C ALA A 155 17.31 -18.82 7.96
N GLY A 156 17.10 -17.55 7.62
CA GLY A 156 17.32 -17.03 6.27
C GLY A 156 17.00 -15.54 6.18
N MET A 157 17.31 -15.00 5.00
CA MET A 157 17.13 -13.61 4.64
C MET A 157 16.25 -13.53 3.39
N ALA A 158 15.12 -12.84 3.47
CA ALA A 158 14.25 -12.56 2.35
C ALA A 158 14.44 -11.12 1.89
N PHE A 159 14.56 -10.90 0.59
CA PHE A 159 14.71 -9.58 -0.02
C PHE A 159 13.46 -9.31 -0.84
N SER A 160 12.68 -8.32 -0.42
CA SER A 160 11.46 -7.88 -1.08
C SER A 160 11.74 -6.63 -1.91
N GLY A 161 11.66 -6.72 -3.24
CA GLY A 161 11.91 -5.59 -4.15
C GLY A 161 13.34 -5.05 -4.12
N LEU A 162 14.29 -5.78 -3.51
CA LEU A 162 15.70 -5.39 -3.37
C LEU A 162 16.61 -6.39 -4.08
N PRO A 163 17.72 -5.93 -4.69
CA PRO A 163 18.72 -6.83 -5.25
C PRO A 163 19.43 -7.62 -4.14
N VAL A 164 19.63 -8.92 -4.36
CA VAL A 164 20.41 -9.75 -3.44
C VAL A 164 21.90 -9.43 -3.63
N PRO A 165 22.65 -9.13 -2.56
CA PRO A 165 24.09 -8.93 -2.68
C PRO A 165 24.79 -10.20 -3.13
N SER A 166 25.75 -10.07 -4.07
CA SER A 166 26.46 -11.19 -4.70
C SER A 166 27.22 -12.09 -3.70
N ARG A 167 27.49 -11.58 -2.50
CA ARG A 167 28.21 -12.26 -1.42
C ARG A 167 27.37 -13.28 -0.64
N LEU A 168 26.04 -13.26 -0.76
CA LEU A 168 25.13 -14.10 0.03
C LEU A 168 24.94 -15.54 -0.48
N GLY A 169 25.61 -15.92 -1.56
CA GLY A 169 25.48 -17.25 -2.15
C GLY A 169 24.24 -17.40 -3.03
N LYS A 170 23.78 -18.64 -3.23
CA LYS A 170 22.70 -18.95 -4.19
C LYS A 170 21.34 -18.56 -3.60
N ALA A 171 20.79 -17.44 -4.06
CA ALA A 171 19.42 -17.03 -3.75
C ALA A 171 18.39 -17.91 -4.47
N ILE A 172 17.31 -18.23 -3.76
CA ILE A 172 16.09 -18.81 -4.31
C ILE A 172 15.24 -17.63 -4.77
N HIS A 173 15.13 -17.43 -6.08
CA HIS A 173 14.35 -16.33 -6.63
C HIS A 173 12.87 -16.70 -6.68
N LEU A 174 12.07 -15.94 -5.94
CA LEU A 174 10.61 -15.98 -5.96
C LEU A 174 10.12 -14.87 -6.89
N GLY A 175 10.31 -15.11 -8.19
CA GLY A 175 9.75 -14.28 -9.25
C GLY A 175 10.56 -13.01 -9.43
N LYS A 176 9.89 -11.92 -9.86
CA LYS A 176 10.56 -10.63 -10.10
C LYS A 176 10.67 -9.75 -8.85
N GLY A 177 9.87 -10.04 -7.82
CA GLY A 177 9.71 -9.17 -6.66
C GLY A 177 10.36 -9.67 -5.39
N MET A 178 10.81 -10.93 -5.32
CA MET A 178 11.32 -11.50 -4.07
C MET A 178 12.47 -12.47 -4.31
N SER A 179 13.44 -12.47 -3.41
CA SER A 179 14.51 -13.46 -3.38
C SER A 179 14.78 -13.90 -1.94
N LEU A 180 14.98 -15.20 -1.72
CA LEU A 180 15.22 -15.77 -0.41
C LEU A 180 16.60 -16.43 -0.36
N VAL A 181 17.37 -16.12 0.67
CA VAL A 181 18.68 -16.70 0.91
C VAL A 181 18.63 -17.48 2.23
N PRO A 182 18.76 -18.82 2.21
CA PRO A 182 18.86 -19.59 3.45
C PRO A 182 20.19 -19.28 4.16
N ALA A 183 20.16 -19.11 5.48
CA ALA A 183 21.35 -18.78 6.27
C ALA A 183 22.28 -19.98 6.46
N ASN A 184 21.72 -21.19 6.39
CA ASN A 184 22.46 -22.42 6.50
C ASN A 184 22.18 -23.29 5.27
N ARG A 185 23.17 -23.48 4.40
CA ARG A 185 23.23 -24.75 3.67
C ARG A 185 23.72 -25.77 4.67
N SER A 186 22.80 -26.46 5.34
CA SER A 186 23.15 -27.83 5.71
C SER A 186 23.52 -28.58 4.42
N PRO A 187 24.67 -29.26 4.39
CA PRO A 187 25.25 -29.89 3.20
C PRO A 187 24.32 -30.92 2.55
#